data_AF-A0A1B6L3N4-F1
#
_entry.id   AF-A0A1B6L3N4-F1
#
_cell.length_a   1.000
_cell.length_b   1.000
_cell.length_c   1.000
_cell.angle_alpha   90.00
_cell.angle_beta   90.00
_cell.angle_gamma   90.00
#
_symmetry.space_group_name_H-M   'P 1'
#
loop_
_entity.id
_entity.type
_entity.pdbx_description
1 polymer ?
#
loop_
_entity_poly.entity_id
_entity_poly.type
_entity_poly.pdbx_seq_one_letter_code
_entity_poly.pdbx_strand_id
1 'polypeptide(L)'
;MFFFQQAFLVTIYNWIFLTCAVKTIKAANNQLRGISISHGSVSTLSPKLREFVEKNAELCRPSQIHICDGSEAENDQLTRLMVSRGMIKPLPKYKNCWLALTNPKDVARVEGRTFMCSKNKQDIIPQTKPGVTGALGNWMSLEDMEKNIQERFPGCMEGQTMYVIPFSMGPVGSPLAKLGVELTDSPYVVSSMRIMTHMGSEALKALSNNCDFVKALHTLGTPVSGQHEYPSWPCDPERTIILHNAEKHEIVSYGSGYGGNSLLGKKCFALRIGSCIARKEGWLAEHMLILGITNPAGV
;
A
#
# COMPACT_ATOMS: atom_id res chain seq x y z
N MET A 1 33.15 -18.80 49.24
CA MET A 1 32.06 -17.86 48.88
C MET A 1 32.43 -16.94 47.71
N PHE A 2 33.70 -16.56 47.50
CA PHE A 2 34.13 -15.70 46.38
C PHE A 2 34.16 -16.35 44.98
N PHE A 3 34.43 -17.66 44.88
CA PHE A 3 34.54 -18.34 43.57
C PHE A 3 33.20 -18.51 42.83
N PHE A 4 32.09 -18.62 43.55
CA PHE A 4 30.76 -18.77 42.93
C PHE A 4 30.24 -17.46 42.32
N GLN A 5 30.69 -16.31 42.83
CA GLN A 5 30.20 -15.00 42.37
C GLN A 5 30.85 -14.58 41.03
N GLN A 6 32.11 -14.94 40.80
CA GLN A 6 32.81 -14.69 39.54
C GLN A 6 32.27 -15.54 38.38
N ALA A 7 31.98 -16.83 38.61
CA ALA A 7 31.41 -17.71 37.57
C ALA A 7 30.02 -17.23 37.11
N PHE A 8 29.20 -16.74 38.05
CA PHE A 8 27.86 -16.21 37.77
C PHE A 8 27.92 -14.91 36.96
N LEU A 9 28.84 -14.00 37.29
CA LEU A 9 29.07 -12.75 36.55
C LEU A 9 29.57 -13.00 35.13
N VAL A 10 30.48 -13.96 34.92
CA VAL A 10 30.98 -14.32 33.58
C VAL A 10 29.86 -14.94 32.72
N THR A 11 28.96 -15.72 33.31
CA THR A 11 27.83 -16.33 32.59
C THR A 11 26.80 -15.27 32.19
N ILE A 12 26.50 -14.31 33.07
CA ILE A 12 25.61 -13.18 32.74
C ILE A 12 26.24 -12.29 31.66
N TYR A 13 27.53 -11.95 31.77
CA TYR A 13 28.23 -11.16 30.76
C TYR A 13 28.26 -11.86 29.40
N ASN A 14 28.55 -13.16 29.36
CA ASN A 14 28.53 -13.93 28.12
C ASN A 14 27.11 -14.04 27.55
N TRP A 15 26.08 -14.16 28.38
CA TRP A 15 24.69 -14.19 27.92
C TRP A 15 24.22 -12.84 27.36
N ILE A 16 24.62 -11.73 27.99
CA ILE A 16 24.38 -10.36 27.50
C ILE A 16 25.16 -10.13 26.21
N PHE A 17 26.42 -10.54 26.12
CA PHE A 17 27.22 -10.41 24.90
C PHE A 17 26.66 -11.26 23.76
N LEU A 18 26.23 -12.49 24.03
CA LEU A 18 25.65 -13.37 23.02
C LEU A 18 24.29 -12.84 22.53
N THR A 19 23.45 -12.33 23.44
CA THR A 19 22.15 -11.73 23.06
C THR A 19 22.32 -10.41 22.32
N CYS A 20 23.28 -9.56 22.70
CA CYS A 20 23.67 -8.39 21.92
C CYS A 20 24.21 -8.79 20.55
N ALA A 21 25.16 -9.73 20.47
CA ALA A 21 25.72 -10.18 19.20
C ALA A 21 24.66 -10.79 18.27
N VAL A 22 23.73 -11.59 18.79
CA VAL A 22 22.61 -12.15 18.02
C VAL A 22 21.65 -11.06 17.54
N LYS A 23 21.37 -10.02 18.35
CA LYS A 23 20.60 -8.85 17.91
C LYS A 23 21.33 -8.06 16.83
N THR A 24 22.64 -7.86 16.96
CA THR A 24 23.47 -7.13 15.99
C THR A 24 23.60 -7.89 14.66
N ILE A 25 23.74 -9.22 14.68
CA ILE A 25 23.79 -10.07 13.49
C ILE A 25 22.43 -10.11 12.78
N LYS A 26 21.32 -10.20 13.53
CA LYS A 26 19.97 -10.12 12.93
C LYS A 26 19.68 -8.74 12.33
N ALA A 27 20.18 -7.67 12.94
CA ALA A 27 20.06 -6.32 12.40
C ALA A 27 20.90 -6.12 11.12
N ALA A 28 22.12 -6.67 11.06
CA ALA A 28 22.99 -6.59 9.89
C ALA A 28 22.41 -7.31 8.65
N ASN A 29 21.56 -8.32 8.85
CA ASN A 29 20.93 -9.08 7.75
C ASN A 29 19.50 -8.63 7.39
N ASN A 30 18.94 -7.62 8.07
CA ASN A 30 17.58 -7.14 7.79
C ASN A 30 17.58 -6.05 6.72
N GLN A 31 18.03 -6.41 5.53
CA GLN A 31 18.13 -5.54 4.37
C GLN A 31 17.61 -6.24 3.13
N LEU A 32 17.08 -5.46 2.20
CA LEU A 32 16.61 -5.95 0.91
C LEU A 32 17.37 -5.21 -0.19
N ARG A 33 18.25 -5.91 -0.92
CA ARG A 33 19.11 -5.32 -1.97
C ARG A 33 19.94 -4.11 -1.48
N GLY A 34 20.40 -4.14 -0.23
CA GLY A 34 21.17 -3.05 0.40
C GLY A 34 20.30 -1.91 0.97
N ILE A 35 18.98 -1.97 0.81
CA ILE A 35 18.05 -1.03 1.44
C ILE A 35 17.68 -1.55 2.83
N SER A 36 17.82 -0.69 3.84
CA SER A 36 17.52 -1.06 5.22
C SER A 36 16.01 -1.31 5.43
N ILE A 37 15.68 -2.32 6.22
CA ILE A 37 14.31 -2.52 6.72
C ILE A 37 14.16 -1.84 8.08
N SER A 38 13.38 -0.77 8.14
CA SER A 38 13.15 0.02 9.36
C SER A 38 12.18 -0.64 10.34
N HIS A 39 11.28 -1.49 9.84
CA HIS A 39 10.29 -2.23 10.63
C HIS A 39 9.92 -3.55 9.96
N GLY A 40 9.65 -4.58 10.77
CA GLY A 40 9.41 -5.95 10.29
C GLY A 40 10.69 -6.65 9.84
N SER A 41 10.56 -7.76 9.10
CA SER A 41 11.74 -8.51 8.62
C SER A 41 11.61 -9.02 7.19
N VAL A 42 12.70 -8.96 6.41
CA VAL A 42 12.76 -9.58 5.07
C VAL A 42 12.45 -11.08 5.09
N SER A 43 12.74 -11.74 6.21
CA SER A 43 12.50 -13.17 6.40
C SER A 43 11.01 -13.54 6.41
N THR A 44 10.11 -12.58 6.68
CA THR A 44 8.66 -12.82 6.69
C THR A 44 8.01 -12.67 5.30
N LEU A 45 8.77 -12.24 4.28
CA LEU A 45 8.27 -12.08 2.92
C LEU A 45 8.37 -13.42 2.17
N SER A 46 7.25 -13.90 1.63
CA SER A 46 7.26 -15.04 0.69
C SER A 46 8.01 -14.68 -0.60
N PRO A 47 8.50 -15.66 -1.39
CA PRO A 47 9.29 -15.38 -2.59
C PRO A 47 8.64 -14.39 -3.58
N LYS A 48 7.36 -14.58 -3.93
CA LYS A 48 6.63 -13.67 -4.83
C LYS A 48 6.47 -12.26 -4.26
N LEU A 49 6.22 -12.16 -2.96
CA LEU A 49 6.12 -10.87 -2.28
C LEU A 49 7.47 -10.18 -2.24
N ARG A 50 8.53 -10.90 -1.89
CA ARG A 50 9.90 -10.38 -1.90
C ARG A 50 10.28 -9.85 -3.28
N GLU A 51 10.04 -10.62 -4.33
CA GLU A 51 10.30 -10.20 -5.72
C GLU A 51 9.55 -8.92 -6.08
N PHE A 52 8.27 -8.82 -5.71
CA PHE A 52 7.48 -7.62 -5.93
C PHE A 52 8.04 -6.40 -5.19
N VAL A 53 8.47 -6.55 -3.93
CA VAL A 53 9.09 -5.46 -3.17
C VAL A 53 10.45 -5.10 -3.77
N GLU A 54 11.31 -6.07 -4.08
CA GLU A 54 12.63 -5.85 -4.67
C GLU A 54 12.56 -5.08 -5.99
N LYS A 55 11.72 -5.55 -6.92
CA LYS A 55 11.55 -4.92 -8.23
C LYS A 55 11.14 -3.44 -8.10
N ASN A 56 10.19 -3.15 -7.21
CA ASN A 56 9.70 -1.78 -7.06
C ASN A 56 10.63 -0.92 -6.21
N ALA A 57 11.38 -1.49 -5.29
CA ALA A 57 12.41 -0.78 -4.56
C ALA A 57 13.56 -0.36 -5.48
N GLU A 58 13.96 -1.22 -6.43
CA GLU A 58 14.93 -0.87 -7.47
C GLU A 58 14.42 0.28 -8.37
N LEU A 59 13.16 0.21 -8.80
CA LEU A 59 12.52 1.24 -9.60
C LEU A 59 12.40 2.58 -8.84
N CYS A 60 11.83 2.56 -7.63
CA CYS A 60 11.42 3.76 -6.90
C CYS A 60 12.53 4.37 -6.04
N ARG A 61 13.58 3.59 -5.71
CA ARG A 61 14.75 3.98 -4.90
C ARG A 61 14.41 4.59 -3.52
N PRO A 62 13.61 3.91 -2.68
CA PRO A 62 13.36 4.39 -1.32
C PRO A 62 14.63 4.37 -0.46
N SER A 63 14.70 5.23 0.54
CA SER A 63 15.82 5.26 1.50
C SER A 63 15.78 4.09 2.50
N GLN A 64 14.58 3.61 2.81
CA GLN A 64 14.32 2.47 3.68
C GLN A 64 12.97 1.84 3.36
N ILE A 65 12.77 0.60 3.80
CA ILE A 65 11.51 -0.13 3.64
C ILE A 65 10.92 -0.43 5.02
N HIS A 66 9.62 -0.20 5.17
CA HIS A 66 8.87 -0.48 6.39
C HIS A 66 7.80 -1.53 6.09
N ILE A 67 7.93 -2.74 6.64
CA ILE A 67 6.95 -3.81 6.42
C ILE A 67 5.86 -3.69 7.48
N CYS A 68 4.66 -3.29 7.07
CA CYS A 68 3.59 -2.96 8.01
C CYS A 68 3.06 -4.19 8.75
N ASP A 69 2.90 -4.08 10.07
CA ASP A 69 2.39 -5.16 10.93
C ASP A 69 0.94 -4.96 11.38
N GLY A 70 0.38 -3.75 11.21
CA GLY A 70 -1.00 -3.38 11.53
C GLY A 70 -1.27 -3.11 13.02
N SER A 71 -0.24 -3.16 13.88
CA SER A 71 -0.37 -2.99 15.33
C SER A 71 -0.76 -1.57 15.72
N GLU A 72 -1.33 -1.43 16.92
CA GLU A 72 -1.59 -0.10 17.49
C GLU A 72 -0.28 0.67 17.73
N ALA A 73 0.80 -0.01 18.13
CA ALA A 73 2.10 0.61 18.34
C ALA A 73 2.69 1.21 17.05
N GLU A 74 2.58 0.48 15.94
CA GLU A 74 2.93 0.99 14.61
C GLU A 74 2.07 2.20 14.23
N ASN A 75 0.74 2.09 14.39
CA ASN A 75 -0.18 3.17 14.08
C ASN A 75 0.09 4.44 14.90
N ASP A 76 0.42 4.31 16.19
CA ASP A 76 0.79 5.41 17.06
C ASP A 76 2.09 6.08 16.63
N GLN A 77 3.09 5.30 16.22
CA GLN A 77 4.35 5.83 15.69
C GLN A 77 4.13 6.62 14.39
N LEU A 78 3.36 6.05 13.45
CA LEU A 78 3.03 6.72 12.20
C LEU A 78 2.20 7.98 12.46
N THR A 79 1.24 7.93 13.37
CA THR A 79 0.44 9.09 13.77
C THR A 79 1.32 10.21 14.32
N ARG A 80 2.24 9.92 15.23
CA ARG A 80 3.22 10.90 15.74
C ARG A 80 4.07 11.50 14.62
N LEU A 81 4.54 10.68 13.69
CA LEU A 81 5.30 11.12 12.52
C LEU A 81 4.47 12.06 11.63
N MET A 82 3.21 11.73 11.39
CA MET A 82 2.34 12.55 10.56
C MET A 82 2.01 13.90 11.22
N VAL A 83 1.81 13.92 12.54
CA VAL A 83 1.63 15.15 13.32
C VAL A 83 2.90 16.00 13.28
N SER A 84 4.08 15.40 13.50
CA SER A 84 5.35 16.16 13.50
C SER A 84 5.68 16.75 12.12
N ARG A 85 5.20 16.13 11.04
CA ARG A 85 5.30 16.63 9.67
C ARG A 85 4.17 17.59 9.28
N GLY A 86 3.22 17.84 10.17
CA GLY A 86 2.06 18.71 9.91
C GLY A 86 1.03 18.14 8.92
N MET A 87 1.14 16.86 8.54
CA MET A 87 0.19 16.23 7.59
C MET A 87 -1.19 16.02 8.21
N ILE A 88 -1.24 15.76 9.52
CA ILE A 88 -2.49 15.63 10.27
C ILE A 88 -2.48 16.47 11.53
N LYS A 89 -3.67 16.83 12.00
CA LYS A 89 -3.90 17.55 13.27
C LYS A 89 -4.77 16.72 14.20
N PRO A 90 -4.47 16.66 15.51
CA PRO A 90 -5.38 16.05 16.48
C PRO A 90 -6.69 16.83 16.55
N LEU A 91 -7.80 16.13 16.76
CA LEU A 91 -9.10 16.73 17.06
C LEU A 91 -9.42 16.52 18.55
N PRO A 92 -8.97 17.39 19.47
CA PRO A 92 -8.98 17.15 20.91
C PRO A 92 -10.38 17.03 21.52
N LYS A 93 -11.42 17.43 20.78
CA LYS A 93 -12.82 17.24 21.16
C LYS A 93 -13.24 15.75 21.12
N TYR A 94 -12.53 14.90 20.38
CA TYR A 94 -12.87 13.50 20.16
C TYR A 94 -11.72 12.58 20.57
N LYS A 95 -12.01 11.29 20.76
CA LYS A 95 -11.01 10.28 21.13
C LYS A 95 -10.37 9.69 19.88
N ASN A 96 -9.04 9.76 19.77
CA ASN A 96 -8.27 9.19 18.66
C ASN A 96 -8.80 9.61 17.27
N CYS A 97 -9.10 10.91 17.10
CA CYS A 97 -9.55 11.48 15.83
C CYS A 97 -8.53 12.49 15.30
N TRP A 98 -8.38 12.49 13.98
CA TRP A 98 -7.35 13.24 13.28
C TRP A 98 -7.94 13.92 12.04
N LEU A 99 -7.40 15.08 11.70
CA LEU A 99 -7.79 15.87 10.53
C LEU A 99 -6.61 16.00 9.57
N ALA A 100 -6.76 15.52 8.34
CA ALA A 100 -5.89 15.85 7.22
C ALA A 100 -6.55 16.93 6.37
N LEU A 101 -5.78 17.96 5.98
CA LEU A 101 -6.21 18.98 5.02
C LEU A 101 -5.34 18.84 3.78
N THR A 102 -5.95 18.51 2.65
CA THR A 102 -5.22 18.16 1.43
C THR A 102 -4.84 19.41 0.62
N ASN A 103 -3.93 19.24 -0.32
CA ASN A 103 -3.73 20.23 -1.39
C ASN A 103 -5.06 20.35 -2.18
N PRO A 104 -5.57 21.56 -2.48
CA PRO A 104 -6.83 21.74 -3.20
C PRO A 104 -6.83 21.14 -4.62
N LYS A 105 -5.65 20.87 -5.19
CA LYS A 105 -5.50 20.17 -6.48
C LYS A 105 -5.60 18.63 -6.35
N ASP A 106 -5.65 18.09 -5.13
CA ASP A 106 -5.73 16.66 -4.81
C ASP A 106 -6.86 16.37 -3.81
N VAL A 107 -8.10 16.54 -4.27
CA VAL A 107 -9.33 16.50 -3.44
C VAL A 107 -10.36 15.48 -3.89
N ALA A 108 -10.15 14.82 -5.03
CA ALA A 108 -11.14 13.95 -5.64
C ALA A 108 -10.48 12.91 -6.57
N ARG A 109 -11.30 11.96 -7.03
CA ARG A 109 -10.89 11.04 -8.11
C ARG A 109 -10.73 11.83 -9.41
N VAL A 110 -9.66 11.56 -10.14
CA VAL A 110 -9.38 12.21 -11.44
C VAL A 110 -9.75 11.24 -12.56
N GLU A 111 -11.03 11.16 -12.89
CA GLU A 111 -11.54 10.14 -13.83
C GLU A 111 -10.88 10.24 -15.21
N GLY A 112 -10.63 11.45 -15.72
CA GLY A 112 -9.91 11.67 -16.99
C GLY A 112 -8.44 11.20 -16.99
N ARG A 113 -7.91 10.79 -15.83
CA ARG A 113 -6.55 10.22 -15.69
C ARG A 113 -6.55 8.82 -15.08
N THR A 114 -7.71 8.17 -15.08
CA THR A 114 -7.88 6.81 -14.59
C THR A 114 -8.15 5.87 -15.75
N PHE A 115 -7.27 4.87 -15.94
CA PHE A 115 -7.30 3.98 -17.09
C PHE A 115 -7.31 2.51 -16.68
N MET A 116 -8.04 1.72 -17.47
CA MET A 116 -7.93 0.27 -17.50
C MET A 116 -7.04 -0.12 -18.69
N CYS A 117 -6.07 -0.97 -18.45
CA CYS A 117 -5.05 -1.35 -19.42
C CYS A 117 -5.18 -2.84 -19.78
N SER A 118 -5.21 -3.12 -21.07
CA SER A 118 -5.33 -4.47 -21.65
C SER A 118 -4.75 -4.49 -23.06
N LYS A 119 -4.54 -5.69 -23.63
CA LYS A 119 -4.15 -5.83 -25.04
C LYS A 119 -5.20 -5.25 -25.99
N ASN A 120 -6.47 -5.63 -25.83
CA ASN A 120 -7.55 -5.16 -26.70
C ASN A 120 -8.44 -4.14 -25.98
N LYS A 121 -8.70 -3.02 -26.65
CA LYS A 121 -9.58 -1.96 -26.15
C LYS A 121 -11.00 -2.44 -25.87
N GLN A 122 -11.51 -3.33 -26.71
CA GLN A 122 -12.87 -3.87 -26.66
C GLN A 122 -13.11 -4.76 -25.44
N ASP A 123 -12.04 -5.29 -24.81
CA ASP A 123 -12.15 -6.05 -23.56
C ASP A 123 -12.52 -5.15 -22.36
N ILE A 124 -12.32 -3.84 -22.51
CA ILE A 124 -12.43 -2.84 -21.45
C ILE A 124 -13.58 -1.87 -21.68
N ILE A 125 -13.73 -1.34 -22.90
CA ILE A 125 -14.81 -0.41 -23.25
C ILE A 125 -15.46 -0.80 -24.58
N PRO A 126 -16.79 -0.59 -24.72
CA PRO A 126 -17.48 -0.86 -25.97
C PRO A 126 -17.07 0.10 -27.08
N GLN A 127 -17.23 -0.33 -28.32
CA GLN A 127 -17.12 0.55 -29.47
C GLN A 127 -18.30 1.53 -29.48
N THR A 128 -18.01 2.82 -29.55
CA THR A 128 -19.03 3.87 -29.65
C THR A 128 -19.46 4.10 -31.10
N LYS A 129 -20.67 4.65 -31.27
CA LYS A 129 -21.12 5.13 -32.58
C LYS A 129 -20.24 6.32 -33.06
N PRO A 130 -20.11 6.55 -34.37
CA PRO A 130 -19.39 7.71 -34.89
C PRO A 130 -19.89 9.02 -34.25
N GLY A 131 -18.95 9.88 -33.83
CA GLY A 131 -19.26 11.16 -33.17
C GLY A 131 -19.63 11.07 -31.69
N VAL A 132 -19.69 9.88 -31.09
CA VAL A 132 -20.02 9.69 -29.66
C VAL A 132 -18.77 9.44 -28.83
N THR A 133 -18.52 10.31 -27.86
CA THR A 133 -17.50 10.11 -26.82
C THR A 133 -17.98 9.08 -25.80
N GLY A 134 -17.15 8.06 -25.54
CA GLY A 134 -17.48 7.03 -24.55
C GLY A 134 -17.44 7.57 -23.12
N ALA A 135 -18.37 7.09 -22.28
CA ALA A 135 -18.47 7.46 -20.86
C ALA A 135 -18.34 6.26 -19.90
N LEU A 136 -18.03 5.07 -20.43
CA LEU A 136 -17.99 3.80 -19.69
C LEU A 136 -16.58 3.42 -19.22
N GLY A 137 -15.64 4.38 -19.22
CA GLY A 137 -14.27 4.20 -18.77
C GLY A 137 -13.24 4.66 -19.82
N ASN A 138 -11.98 4.70 -19.41
CA ASN A 138 -10.86 5.00 -20.29
C ASN A 138 -9.99 3.76 -20.46
N TRP A 139 -9.56 3.51 -21.68
CA TRP A 139 -8.62 2.44 -22.01
C TRP A 139 -7.25 3.01 -22.36
N MET A 140 -6.19 2.30 -21.97
CA MET A 140 -4.81 2.57 -22.36
C MET A 140 -4.14 1.27 -22.80
N SER A 141 -3.27 1.33 -23.80
CA SER A 141 -2.50 0.16 -24.23
C SER A 141 -1.51 -0.28 -23.13
N LEU A 142 -1.12 -1.55 -23.11
CA LEU A 142 -0.08 -2.02 -22.17
C LEU A 142 1.29 -1.36 -22.43
N GLU A 143 1.57 -0.99 -23.68
CA GLU A 143 2.80 -0.27 -24.06
C GLU A 143 2.79 1.15 -23.47
N ASP A 144 1.69 1.88 -23.61
CA ASP A 144 1.59 3.24 -23.07
C ASP A 144 1.51 3.23 -21.54
N MET A 145 0.94 2.19 -20.94
CA MET A 145 1.03 1.97 -19.49
C MET A 145 2.49 1.90 -19.04
N GLU A 146 3.33 1.10 -19.72
CA GLU A 146 4.75 0.99 -19.38
C GLU A 146 5.50 2.30 -19.60
N LYS A 147 5.24 3.03 -20.70
CA LYS A 147 5.81 4.37 -20.92
C LYS A 147 5.48 5.31 -19.76
N ASN A 148 4.21 5.36 -19.34
CA ASN A 148 3.80 6.21 -18.23
C ASN A 148 4.49 5.83 -16.91
N ILE A 149 4.75 4.53 -16.69
CA ILE A 149 5.50 4.05 -15.52
C ILE A 149 6.96 4.52 -15.59
N GLN A 150 7.63 4.31 -16.72
CA GLN A 150 9.04 4.69 -16.90
C GLN A 150 9.27 6.20 -16.85
N GLU A 151 8.29 7.01 -17.24
CA GLU A 151 8.36 8.47 -17.13
C GLU A 151 8.23 9.01 -15.70
N ARG A 152 7.66 8.22 -14.77
CA ARG A 152 7.18 8.72 -13.47
C ARG A 152 7.83 8.06 -12.26
N PHE A 153 7.99 6.74 -12.29
CA PHE A 153 8.39 5.95 -11.13
C PHE A 153 9.90 5.85 -10.86
N PRO A 154 10.81 5.93 -11.86
CA PRO A 154 12.23 5.91 -11.58
C PRO A 154 12.64 6.97 -10.55
N GLY A 155 13.12 6.52 -9.38
CA GLY A 155 13.56 7.40 -8.29
C GLY A 155 12.44 8.18 -7.57
N CYS A 156 11.16 7.87 -7.79
CA CYS A 156 10.05 8.65 -7.23
C CYS A 156 9.97 8.67 -5.70
N MET A 157 10.61 7.71 -5.02
CA MET A 157 10.66 7.59 -3.56
C MET A 157 12.04 7.95 -2.98
N GLU A 158 12.92 8.62 -3.73
CA GLU A 158 14.23 9.02 -3.22
C GLU A 158 14.09 9.86 -1.92
N GLY A 159 14.78 9.40 -0.87
CA GLY A 159 14.71 9.98 0.48
C GLY A 159 13.48 9.57 1.30
N GLN A 160 12.48 8.91 0.70
CA GLN A 160 11.26 8.46 1.37
C GLN A 160 11.34 7.00 1.84
N THR A 161 10.46 6.66 2.77
CA THR A 161 10.23 5.28 3.20
C THR A 161 9.22 4.61 2.27
N MET A 162 9.53 3.43 1.76
CA MET A 162 8.53 2.57 1.11
C MET A 162 7.86 1.70 2.17
N TYR A 163 6.58 1.92 2.41
CA TYR A 163 5.74 1.07 3.24
C TYR A 163 5.22 -0.11 2.43
N VAL A 164 5.38 -1.32 2.96
CA VAL A 164 4.79 -2.55 2.41
C VAL A 164 3.55 -2.87 3.23
N ILE A 165 2.38 -2.72 2.61
CA ILE A 165 1.07 -2.90 3.25
C ILE A 165 0.47 -4.23 2.78
N PRO A 166 0.67 -5.35 3.49
CA PRO A 166 -0.09 -6.57 3.23
C PRO A 166 -1.53 -6.39 3.73
N PHE A 167 -2.53 -6.68 2.90
CA PHE A 167 -3.93 -6.56 3.28
C PHE A 167 -4.83 -7.62 2.66
N SER A 168 -5.98 -7.85 3.31
CA SER A 168 -7.07 -8.69 2.80
C SER A 168 -8.31 -7.84 2.54
N MET A 169 -8.89 -8.02 1.35
CA MET A 169 -10.22 -7.52 1.01
C MET A 169 -11.26 -8.54 1.46
N GLY A 170 -11.91 -8.26 2.59
CA GLY A 170 -12.77 -9.21 3.30
C GLY A 170 -12.03 -9.93 4.44
N PRO A 171 -12.76 -10.62 5.34
CA PRO A 171 -12.17 -11.31 6.49
C PRO A 171 -11.05 -12.26 6.07
N VAL A 172 -9.91 -12.21 6.75
CA VAL A 172 -8.76 -13.09 6.45
C VAL A 172 -9.19 -14.55 6.55
N GLY A 173 -8.90 -15.34 5.52
CA GLY A 173 -9.29 -16.74 5.43
C GLY A 173 -10.69 -17.01 4.87
N SER A 174 -11.51 -15.97 4.62
CA SER A 174 -12.78 -16.14 3.90
C SER A 174 -12.51 -16.65 2.48
N PRO A 175 -13.31 -17.59 1.95
CA PRO A 175 -13.18 -18.06 0.57
C PRO A 175 -13.48 -16.97 -0.47
N LEU A 176 -14.18 -15.90 -0.08
CA LEU A 176 -14.46 -14.75 -0.92
C LEU A 176 -13.39 -13.67 -0.82
N ALA A 177 -12.48 -13.76 0.16
CA ALA A 177 -11.46 -12.74 0.35
C ALA A 177 -10.40 -12.83 -0.74
N LYS A 178 -9.85 -11.67 -1.09
CA LYS A 178 -8.70 -11.57 -2.00
C LYS A 178 -7.59 -10.79 -1.32
N LEU A 179 -6.37 -11.33 -1.40
CA LEU A 179 -5.19 -10.71 -0.82
C LEU A 179 -4.60 -9.68 -1.79
N GLY A 180 -4.06 -8.61 -1.22
CA GLY A 180 -3.33 -7.58 -1.93
C GLY A 180 -2.12 -7.12 -1.15
N VAL A 181 -1.16 -6.53 -1.87
CA VAL A 181 -0.02 -5.84 -1.26
C VAL A 181 0.11 -4.49 -1.92
N GLU A 182 0.04 -3.44 -1.12
CA GLU A 182 0.24 -2.07 -1.55
C GLU A 182 1.62 -1.57 -1.11
N LEU A 183 2.40 -1.04 -2.06
CA LEU A 183 3.64 -0.31 -1.79
C LEU A 183 3.34 1.17 -1.88
N THR A 184 3.69 1.94 -0.85
CA THR A 184 3.45 3.39 -0.84
C THR A 184 4.54 4.15 -0.10
N ASP A 185 4.76 5.42 -0.45
CA ASP A 185 5.58 6.37 0.31
C ASP A 185 4.78 7.23 1.30
N SER A 186 3.46 7.01 1.42
CA SER A 186 2.57 7.86 2.22
C SER A 186 2.13 7.18 3.53
N PRO A 187 2.54 7.69 4.72
CA PRO A 187 2.05 7.17 6.00
C PRO A 187 0.55 7.45 6.22
N TYR A 188 -0.02 8.45 5.53
CA TYR A 188 -1.46 8.69 5.51
C TYR A 188 -2.21 7.52 4.86
N VAL A 189 -1.67 6.99 3.76
CA VAL A 189 -2.22 5.83 3.07
C VAL A 189 -2.12 4.59 3.97
N VAL A 190 -0.98 4.36 4.63
CA VAL A 190 -0.83 3.24 5.59
C VAL A 190 -1.92 3.27 6.66
N SER A 191 -2.07 4.41 7.33
CA SER A 191 -3.02 4.57 8.45
C SER A 191 -4.48 4.45 7.97
N SER A 192 -4.78 4.93 6.76
CA SER A 192 -6.11 4.82 6.16
C SER A 192 -6.42 3.39 5.69
N MET A 193 -5.43 2.69 5.10
CA MET A 193 -5.57 1.28 4.71
C MET A 193 -5.75 0.37 5.93
N ARG A 194 -5.14 0.71 7.07
CA ARG A 194 -5.38 0.04 8.36
C ARG A 194 -6.86 0.06 8.76
N ILE A 195 -7.54 1.18 8.55
CA ILE A 195 -8.97 1.36 8.88
C ILE A 195 -9.84 0.64 7.85
N MET A 196 -9.50 0.78 6.57
CA MET A 196 -10.38 0.39 5.45
C MET A 196 -10.22 -1.08 5.02
N THR A 197 -9.19 -1.78 5.48
CA THR A 197 -8.88 -3.15 5.09
C THR A 197 -8.39 -3.98 6.29
N HIS A 198 -8.37 -5.31 6.16
CA HIS A 198 -7.69 -6.17 7.13
C HIS A 198 -6.19 -6.19 6.81
N MET A 199 -5.47 -5.20 7.32
CA MET A 199 -4.05 -4.96 7.07
C MET A 199 -3.15 -5.56 8.15
N GLY A 200 -1.94 -6.00 7.75
CA GLY A 200 -0.84 -6.28 8.67
C GLY A 200 -0.49 -7.75 8.79
N SER A 201 -0.07 -8.16 9.99
CA SER A 201 0.58 -9.46 10.23
C SER A 201 -0.26 -10.68 9.82
N GLU A 202 -1.58 -10.65 10.02
CA GLU A 202 -2.46 -11.76 9.63
C GLU A 202 -2.60 -11.88 8.10
N ALA A 203 -2.70 -10.76 7.38
CA ALA A 203 -2.66 -10.77 5.92
C ALA A 203 -1.28 -11.22 5.40
N LEU A 204 -0.20 -10.81 6.06
CA LEU A 204 1.16 -11.25 5.73
C LEU A 204 1.35 -12.75 5.92
N LYS A 205 0.80 -13.33 7.01
CA LYS A 205 0.78 -14.78 7.23
C LYS A 205 -0.01 -15.50 6.15
N ALA A 206 -1.16 -14.97 5.72
CA ALA A 206 -1.93 -15.56 4.62
C ALA A 206 -1.13 -15.59 3.30
N LEU A 207 -0.26 -14.60 3.07
CA LEU A 207 0.66 -14.53 1.92
C LEU A 207 1.88 -15.46 2.03
N SER A 208 2.15 -16.05 3.20
CA SER A 208 3.36 -16.85 3.46
C SER A 208 3.46 -18.12 2.63
N ASN A 209 2.31 -18.68 2.22
CA ASN A 209 2.23 -19.86 1.35
C ASN A 209 2.54 -19.56 -0.13
N ASN A 210 3.13 -18.40 -0.44
CA ASN A 210 3.51 -17.97 -1.80
C ASN A 210 2.32 -17.95 -2.78
N CYS A 211 1.13 -17.63 -2.27
CA CYS A 211 -0.09 -17.51 -3.05
C CYS A 211 -0.05 -16.26 -3.96
N ASP A 212 -0.98 -16.20 -4.91
CA ASP A 212 -1.16 -14.99 -5.72
C ASP A 212 -1.85 -13.88 -4.91
N PHE A 213 -1.52 -12.64 -5.26
CA PHE A 213 -2.08 -11.44 -4.64
C PHE A 213 -2.13 -10.32 -5.68
N VAL A 214 -3.03 -9.36 -5.47
CA VAL A 214 -3.08 -8.14 -6.28
C VAL A 214 -1.92 -7.23 -5.90
N LYS A 215 -1.10 -6.89 -6.90
CA LYS A 215 0.06 -6.03 -6.77
C LYS A 215 -0.35 -4.57 -6.92
N ALA A 216 -0.16 -3.76 -5.90
CA ALA A 216 -0.53 -2.35 -5.91
C ALA A 216 0.71 -1.49 -5.62
N LEU A 217 1.04 -0.57 -6.52
CA LEU A 217 2.13 0.39 -6.38
C LEU A 217 1.55 1.80 -6.36
N HIS A 218 1.89 2.57 -5.34
CA HIS A 218 1.45 3.93 -5.14
C HIS A 218 2.63 4.84 -4.77
N THR A 219 2.64 6.08 -5.28
CA THR A 219 3.55 7.14 -4.81
C THR A 219 2.86 8.49 -4.90
N LEU A 220 3.17 9.38 -3.97
CA LEU A 220 2.77 10.79 -4.04
C LEU A 220 3.43 11.55 -5.20
N GLY A 221 4.50 11.00 -5.80
CA GLY A 221 5.19 11.58 -6.95
C GLY A 221 6.07 12.79 -6.61
N THR A 222 6.34 13.00 -5.33
CA THR A 222 7.09 14.15 -4.80
C THR A 222 8.30 13.68 -3.99
N PRO A 223 9.51 13.65 -4.59
CA PRO A 223 10.74 13.42 -3.86
C PRO A 223 10.90 14.41 -2.69
N VAL A 224 11.73 14.05 -1.70
CA VAL A 224 11.97 14.91 -0.52
C VAL A 224 12.61 16.25 -0.92
N SER A 225 13.37 16.27 -2.01
CA SER A 225 14.00 17.49 -2.54
C SER A 225 12.97 18.41 -3.20
N GLY A 226 13.10 19.72 -2.93
CA GLY A 226 12.27 20.77 -3.55
C GLY A 226 11.40 21.53 -2.56
N GLN A 227 10.84 22.65 -3.02
CA GLN A 227 9.84 23.42 -2.29
C GLN A 227 8.44 22.95 -2.70
N HIS A 228 7.64 22.55 -1.72
CA HIS A 228 6.24 22.17 -1.91
C HIS A 228 5.37 23.32 -1.45
N GLU A 229 4.44 23.79 -2.29
CA GLU A 229 3.49 24.86 -1.93
C GLU A 229 2.61 24.43 -0.74
N TYR A 230 2.27 23.14 -0.67
CA TYR A 230 1.51 22.52 0.44
C TYR A 230 2.33 21.38 1.07
N PRO A 231 3.33 21.67 1.93
CA PRO A 231 4.22 20.64 2.50
C PRO A 231 3.49 19.58 3.33
N SER A 232 2.34 19.93 3.92
CA SER A 232 1.50 19.01 4.68
C SER A 232 0.74 18.00 3.82
N TRP A 233 0.71 18.18 2.50
CA TRP A 233 0.06 17.25 1.57
C TRP A 233 0.81 17.18 0.25
N PRO A 234 1.88 16.36 0.20
CA PRO A 234 2.65 16.17 -1.03
C PRO A 234 1.79 15.50 -2.10
N CYS A 235 1.82 16.02 -3.32
CA CYS A 235 1.15 15.46 -4.48
C CYS A 235 1.76 16.04 -5.76
N ASP A 236 1.56 15.36 -6.89
CA ASP A 236 1.90 15.81 -8.23
C ASP A 236 0.64 15.86 -9.12
N PRO A 237 -0.17 16.93 -9.01
CA PRO A 237 -1.42 17.05 -9.75
C PRO A 237 -1.22 17.14 -11.27
N GLU A 238 -0.04 17.50 -11.77
CA GLU A 238 0.19 17.63 -13.21
C GLU A 238 0.46 16.27 -13.85
N ARG A 239 1.23 15.41 -13.18
CA ARG A 239 1.59 14.07 -13.68
C ARG A 239 0.73 12.94 -13.11
N THR A 240 -0.24 13.25 -12.24
CA THR A 240 -1.16 12.26 -11.64
C THR A 240 -1.74 11.31 -12.68
N ILE A 241 -1.64 10.00 -12.44
CA ILE A 241 -2.22 8.95 -13.29
C ILE A 241 -2.52 7.69 -12.49
N ILE A 242 -3.64 7.03 -12.78
CA ILE A 242 -4.08 5.80 -12.10
C ILE A 242 -4.34 4.72 -13.15
N LEU A 243 -3.54 3.65 -13.12
CA LEU A 243 -3.48 2.60 -14.13
C LEU A 243 -3.83 1.24 -13.52
N HIS A 244 -4.58 0.43 -14.26
CA HIS A 244 -5.04 -0.89 -13.82
C HIS A 244 -4.76 -1.91 -14.91
N ASN A 245 -3.84 -2.84 -14.70
CA ASN A 245 -3.61 -3.94 -15.62
C ASN A 245 -4.63 -5.07 -15.37
N ALA A 246 -5.63 -5.19 -16.25
CA ALA A 246 -6.73 -6.15 -16.10
C ALA A 246 -6.28 -7.62 -16.26
N GLU A 247 -5.17 -7.85 -16.96
CA GLU A 247 -4.65 -9.20 -17.22
C GLU A 247 -3.79 -9.70 -16.07
N LYS A 248 -2.91 -8.84 -15.54
CA LYS A 248 -1.95 -9.19 -14.48
C LYS A 248 -2.45 -8.88 -13.07
N HIS A 249 -3.63 -8.27 -12.93
CA HIS A 249 -4.17 -7.80 -11.66
C HIS A 249 -3.18 -6.88 -10.91
N GLU A 250 -2.59 -5.95 -11.66
CA GLU A 250 -1.63 -4.94 -11.15
C GLU A 250 -2.30 -3.57 -11.14
N ILE A 251 -2.05 -2.78 -10.10
CA ILE A 251 -2.53 -1.42 -9.94
C ILE A 251 -1.30 -0.53 -9.77
N VAL A 252 -1.24 0.56 -10.52
CA VAL A 252 -0.16 1.55 -10.42
C VAL A 252 -0.79 2.93 -10.33
N SER A 253 -0.47 3.68 -9.27
CA SER A 253 -1.02 5.01 -9.02
C SER A 253 0.08 6.00 -8.69
N TYR A 254 0.06 7.14 -9.35
CA TYR A 254 1.08 8.18 -9.20
C TYR A 254 0.44 9.52 -8.93
N GLY A 255 1.04 10.31 -8.04
CA GLY A 255 0.84 11.76 -7.96
C GLY A 255 -0.32 12.22 -7.07
N SER A 256 -1.14 11.32 -6.53
CA SER A 256 -2.32 11.68 -5.73
C SER A 256 -2.34 10.89 -4.43
N GLY A 257 -2.37 11.60 -3.29
CA GLY A 257 -2.54 11.02 -1.96
C GLY A 257 -3.99 10.81 -1.56
N TYR A 258 -4.94 11.24 -2.39
CA TYR A 258 -6.35 11.29 -2.04
C TYR A 258 -7.11 9.97 -2.24
N GLY A 259 -7.68 9.45 -1.14
CA GLY A 259 -8.82 8.54 -1.13
C GLY A 259 -8.79 7.44 -2.19
N GLY A 260 -9.66 7.52 -3.20
CA GLY A 260 -9.81 6.48 -4.22
C GLY A 260 -8.64 6.33 -5.20
N ASN A 261 -7.70 7.27 -5.21
CA ASN A 261 -6.49 7.23 -6.04
C ASN A 261 -5.32 6.61 -5.28
N SER A 262 -5.32 6.68 -3.95
CA SER A 262 -4.21 6.24 -3.10
C SER A 262 -4.54 5.02 -2.23
N LEU A 263 -5.79 4.83 -1.80
CA LEU A 263 -6.22 3.66 -1.05
C LEU A 263 -6.58 2.55 -2.05
N LEU A 264 -5.58 1.85 -2.57
CA LEU A 264 -5.73 1.04 -3.78
C LEU A 264 -6.63 -0.18 -3.57
N GLY A 265 -6.81 -0.63 -2.33
CA GLY A 265 -7.84 -1.62 -1.97
C GLY A 265 -9.27 -1.18 -2.29
N LYS A 266 -9.58 0.12 -2.22
CA LYS A 266 -10.97 0.64 -2.14
C LYS A 266 -11.73 0.62 -3.46
N LYS A 267 -11.20 1.26 -4.51
CA LYS A 267 -11.88 1.39 -5.82
C LYS A 267 -11.09 0.70 -6.92
N CYS A 268 -9.77 0.88 -6.91
CA CYS A 268 -8.88 0.27 -7.88
C CYS A 268 -8.94 -1.25 -7.80
N PHE A 269 -8.81 -1.81 -6.59
CA PHE A 269 -8.95 -3.24 -6.38
C PHE A 269 -10.43 -3.65 -6.29
N ALA A 270 -11.17 -3.28 -5.24
CA ALA A 270 -12.48 -3.87 -4.96
C ALA A 270 -13.50 -3.80 -6.10
N LEU A 271 -13.41 -2.80 -6.99
CA LEU A 271 -14.33 -2.66 -8.12
C LEU A 271 -13.66 -2.93 -9.46
N ARG A 272 -12.57 -2.22 -9.80
CA ARG A 272 -12.03 -2.29 -11.17
C ARG A 272 -11.34 -3.63 -11.44
N ILE A 273 -10.28 -3.95 -10.69
CA ILE A 273 -9.63 -5.25 -10.79
C ILE A 273 -10.57 -6.36 -10.28
N GLY A 274 -11.34 -6.09 -9.22
CA GLY A 274 -12.31 -7.00 -8.64
C GLY A 274 -13.33 -7.49 -9.66
N SER A 275 -13.95 -6.60 -10.44
CA SER A 275 -14.90 -6.98 -11.49
C SER A 275 -14.26 -7.77 -12.63
N CYS A 276 -13.00 -7.47 -12.99
CA CYS A 276 -12.24 -8.28 -13.95
C CYS A 276 -12.01 -9.71 -13.44
N ILE A 277 -11.64 -9.87 -12.17
CA ILE A 277 -11.47 -11.18 -11.53
C ILE A 277 -12.83 -11.90 -11.44
N ALA A 278 -13.86 -11.19 -10.97
CA ALA A 278 -15.20 -11.70 -10.79
C ALA A 278 -15.80 -12.25 -12.10
N ARG A 279 -15.61 -11.53 -13.22
CA ARG A 279 -16.00 -11.99 -14.56
C ARG A 279 -15.32 -13.30 -14.95
N LYS A 280 -14.04 -13.49 -14.63
CA LYS A 280 -13.28 -14.71 -14.95
C LYS A 280 -13.67 -15.89 -14.07
N GLU A 281 -13.98 -15.63 -12.81
CA GLU A 281 -14.21 -16.64 -11.78
C GLU A 281 -15.70 -16.94 -11.50
N GLY A 282 -16.64 -16.20 -12.10
CA GLY A 282 -18.08 -16.46 -12.00
C GLY A 282 -18.77 -15.88 -10.76
N TRP A 283 -18.30 -14.73 -10.25
CA TRP A 283 -18.92 -13.99 -9.15
C TRP A 283 -19.09 -12.50 -9.50
N LEU A 284 -19.51 -11.66 -8.54
CA LEU A 284 -19.80 -10.24 -8.76
C LEU A 284 -19.03 -9.31 -7.80
N ALA A 285 -18.45 -8.24 -8.34
CA ALA A 285 -17.79 -7.19 -7.56
C ALA A 285 -18.48 -5.84 -7.84
N GLU A 286 -19.39 -5.44 -6.95
CA GLU A 286 -20.37 -4.39 -7.22
C GLU A 286 -20.23 -3.16 -6.33
N HIS A 287 -20.68 -2.02 -6.85
CA HIS A 287 -20.79 -0.79 -6.05
C HIS A 287 -22.13 -0.75 -5.30
N MET A 288 -22.31 -1.69 -4.36
CA MET A 288 -23.55 -1.86 -3.58
C MET A 288 -23.27 -1.79 -2.08
N LEU A 289 -24.24 -1.27 -1.32
CA LEU A 289 -24.28 -1.49 0.12
C LEU A 289 -24.88 -2.87 0.41
N ILE A 290 -24.59 -3.42 1.59
CA ILE A 290 -25.24 -4.61 2.12
C ILE A 290 -25.86 -4.22 3.46
N LEU A 291 -27.17 -4.46 3.63
CA LEU A 291 -27.87 -4.25 4.89
C LEU A 291 -28.74 -5.45 5.23
N GLY A 292 -28.92 -5.71 6.52
CA GLY A 292 -29.93 -6.63 7.04
C GLY A 292 -31.13 -5.83 7.56
N ILE A 293 -32.33 -6.24 7.21
CA ILE A 293 -33.58 -5.68 7.72
C ILE A 293 -34.36 -6.80 8.42
N THR A 294 -34.90 -6.51 9.59
CA THR A 294 -35.74 -7.44 10.35
C THR A 294 -37.07 -6.75 10.60
N ASN A 295 -38.16 -7.37 10.19
CA ASN A 295 -39.49 -6.82 10.39
C ASN A 295 -39.96 -7.02 11.86
N PRO A 296 -41.09 -6.42 12.28
CA PRO A 296 -41.60 -6.58 13.65
C PRO A 296 -41.92 -8.02 14.07
N ALA A 297 -42.10 -8.94 13.12
CA ALA A 297 -42.31 -10.36 13.40
C ALA A 297 -40.99 -11.13 13.61
N GLY A 298 -39.84 -10.46 13.57
CA GLY A 298 -38.53 -11.10 13.74
C GLY A 298 -38.07 -11.89 12.52
N VAL A 299 -38.67 -11.63 11.36
CA VAL A 299 -38.36 -12.27 10.07
C VAL A 299 -37.77 -11.25 9.09
#